data_AF-A0A946B0C3-F1
#
_entry.id   AF-A0A946B0C3-F1
#
_cell.length_a   1.000
_cell.length_b   1.000
_cell.length_c   1.000
_cell.angle_alpha   90.00
_cell.angle_beta   90.00
_cell.angle_gamma   90.00
#
_symmetry.space_group_name_H-M   'P 1'
#
loop_
_entity.id
_entity.type
_entity.pdbx_description
1 polymer ?
#
loop_
_entity_poly.entity_id
_entity_poly.type
_entity_poly.pdbx_seq_one_letter_code
_entity_poly.pdbx_strand_id
1 'polypeptide(L)'
;MGIKKEVDTLINLSRKVGKAFCNKDTFEETSSKNIAQKWKYKDATFRMDFPKTTSDEIAIENCYALMRMKLKEINLEAPSESSMRLVSNYAKMEELILLDELWEELSANEESP
;
A
#
# COMPACT_ATOMS: atom_id res chain seq x y z
N MET A 1 17.36 -13.84 6.77
CA MET A 1 16.15 -14.67 6.62
C MET A 1 15.20 -13.84 5.79
N GLY A 2 15.11 -14.11 4.48
CA GLY A 2 14.29 -13.29 3.58
C GLY A 2 12.84 -13.36 4.01
N ILE A 3 12.20 -12.20 4.17
CA ILE A 3 10.75 -12.12 4.38
C ILE A 3 10.13 -12.75 3.14
N LYS A 4 9.39 -13.85 3.32
CA LYS A 4 8.71 -14.50 2.20
C LYS A 4 7.65 -13.53 1.70
N LYS A 5 7.80 -13.06 0.46
CA LYS A 5 6.88 -12.11 -0.17
C LYS A 5 5.53 -12.81 -0.33
N GLU A 6 4.47 -12.20 0.20
CA GLU A 6 3.12 -12.78 0.16
C GLU A 6 2.14 -11.71 -0.32
N VAL A 7 1.43 -12.01 -1.41
CA VAL A 7 0.45 -11.06 -1.98
C VAL A 7 -0.64 -10.70 -0.97
N ASP A 8 -0.99 -11.62 -0.07
CA ASP A 8 -2.00 -11.40 0.97
C ASP A 8 -1.56 -10.32 1.96
N THR A 9 -0.28 -10.30 2.34
CA THR A 9 0.31 -9.24 3.17
C THR A 9 0.16 -7.89 2.47
N LEU A 10 0.55 -7.81 1.20
CA LEU A 10 0.43 -6.59 0.41
C LEU A 10 -1.03 -6.11 0.27
N ILE A 11 -1.97 -7.02 -0.01
CA ILE A 11 -3.40 -6.72 -0.09
C ILE A 11 -3.91 -6.13 1.23
N ASN A 12 -3.50 -6.71 2.36
CA ASN A 12 -3.92 -6.27 3.68
C ASN A 12 -3.37 -4.88 4.03
N LEU A 13 -2.09 -4.64 3.78
CA LEU A 13 -1.47 -3.32 4.00
C LEU A 13 -2.11 -2.25 3.10
N SER A 14 -2.29 -2.56 1.82
CA SER A 14 -2.99 -1.69 0.87
C SER A 14 -4.41 -1.34 1.35
N ARG A 15 -5.14 -2.33 1.90
CA ARG A 15 -6.48 -2.12 2.46
C ARG A 15 -6.46 -1.16 3.65
N LYS A 16 -5.51 -1.33 4.57
CA LYS A 16 -5.37 -0.45 5.76
C LYS A 16 -5.07 0.98 5.32
N VAL A 17 -4.07 1.15 4.46
CA VAL A 17 -3.66 2.47 3.93
C VAL A 17 -4.80 3.11 3.15
N GLY A 18 -5.46 2.38 2.24
CA GLY A 18 -6.58 2.92 1.48
C GLY A 18 -7.72 3.41 2.37
N LYS A 19 -8.09 2.68 3.42
CA LYS A 19 -9.13 3.13 4.38
C LYS A 19 -8.70 4.34 5.20
N ALA A 20 -7.43 4.42 5.56
CA ALA A 20 -6.87 5.49 6.38
C ALA A 20 -6.72 6.81 5.60
N PHE A 21 -6.24 6.76 4.36
CA PHE A 21 -5.90 7.95 3.58
C PHE A 21 -6.97 8.36 2.57
N CYS A 22 -7.98 7.54 2.30
CA CYS A 22 -8.96 7.90 1.29
C CYS A 22 -9.80 9.14 1.67
N ASN A 23 -10.23 9.86 0.64
CA ASN A 23 -11.34 10.79 0.75
C ASN A 23 -12.55 10.04 1.29
N LYS A 24 -13.33 10.72 2.13
CA LYS A 24 -14.52 10.15 2.77
C LYS A 24 -15.43 9.43 1.75
N ASP A 25 -15.84 8.22 2.09
CA ASP A 25 -16.75 7.39 1.31
C ASP A 25 -16.25 7.01 -0.11
N THR A 26 -14.94 7.07 -0.36
CA THR A 26 -14.38 6.71 -1.68
C THR A 26 -13.69 5.35 -1.75
N PHE A 27 -13.43 4.70 -0.61
CA PHE A 27 -12.82 3.38 -0.59
C PHE A 27 -13.82 2.30 -1.02
N GLU A 28 -13.48 1.59 -2.09
CA GLU A 28 -14.22 0.49 -2.66
C GLU A 28 -13.28 -0.72 -2.78
N GLU A 29 -13.74 -1.88 -2.32
CA GLU A 29 -13.08 -3.16 -2.57
C GLU A 29 -14.08 -4.14 -3.17
N THR A 30 -13.71 -4.77 -4.27
CA THR A 30 -14.48 -5.87 -4.86
C THR A 30 -13.63 -7.12 -4.93
N SER A 31 -14.27 -8.28 -4.75
CA SER A 31 -13.58 -9.56 -4.64
C SER A 31 -14.27 -10.57 -5.55
N SER A 32 -13.76 -10.74 -6.77
CA SER A 32 -14.32 -11.67 -7.76
C SER A 32 -13.26 -12.69 -8.18
N LYS A 33 -12.67 -12.58 -9.38
CA LYS A 33 -11.46 -13.32 -9.77
C LYS A 33 -10.21 -12.71 -9.13
N ASN A 34 -10.18 -11.39 -9.04
CA ASN A 34 -9.16 -10.58 -8.40
C ASN A 34 -9.74 -9.83 -7.20
N ILE A 35 -8.87 -9.28 -6.36
CA ILE A 35 -9.23 -8.27 -5.37
C ILE A 35 -8.92 -6.91 -6.00
N ALA A 36 -9.94 -6.14 -6.31
CA ALA A 36 -9.78 -4.79 -6.84
C ALA A 36 -10.02 -3.78 -5.72
N GLN A 37 -9.01 -2.96 -5.43
CA GLN A 37 -9.10 -1.85 -4.49
C GLN A 37 -9.04 -0.54 -5.24
N LYS A 38 -9.96 0.37 -4.92
CA LYS A 38 -10.08 1.68 -5.53
C LYS A 38 -10.44 2.71 -4.49
N TRP A 39 -9.79 3.87 -4.54
CA TRP A 39 -10.07 4.98 -3.63
C TRP A 39 -9.53 6.28 -4.21
N LYS A 40 -9.93 7.42 -3.63
CA LYS A 40 -9.36 8.72 -3.99
C LYS A 40 -8.54 9.29 -2.85
N TYR A 41 -7.46 9.99 -3.17
CA TYR A 41 -6.67 10.75 -2.21
C TYR A 41 -6.33 12.10 -2.81
N LYS A 42 -6.75 13.18 -2.15
CA LYS A 42 -6.58 14.56 -2.67
C LYS A 42 -7.03 14.67 -4.13
N ASP A 43 -8.17 14.05 -4.44
CA ASP A 43 -8.80 13.94 -5.77
C ASP A 43 -8.07 13.12 -6.84
N ALA A 44 -6.85 12.62 -6.55
CA ALA A 44 -6.19 11.62 -7.36
C ALA A 44 -6.83 10.24 -7.14
N THR A 45 -7.00 9.46 -8.21
CA THR A 45 -7.61 8.13 -8.13
C THR A 45 -6.53 7.06 -8.02
N PHE A 46 -6.59 6.28 -6.94
CA PHE A 46 -5.86 5.03 -6.81
C PHE A 46 -6.74 3.88 -7.30
N ARG A 47 -6.14 2.97 -8.07
CA ARG A 47 -6.75 1.69 -8.41
C ARG A 47 -5.67 0.63 -8.56
N MET A 48 -5.87 -0.51 -7.90
CA MET A 48 -5.01 -1.67 -8.05
C MET A 48 -5.85 -2.95 -8.03
N ASP A 49 -5.51 -3.85 -8.95
CA ASP A 49 -6.11 -5.18 -9.03
C ASP A 49 -5.06 -6.20 -8.59
N PHE A 50 -5.33 -6.93 -7.52
CA PHE A 50 -4.47 -7.96 -6.95
C PHE A 50 -4.96 -9.36 -7.35
N PRO A 51 -4.06 -10.31 -7.67
CA PRO A 51 -4.45 -11.70 -7.74
C PRO A 51 -4.88 -12.19 -6.35
N LYS A 52 -6.00 -12.91 -6.26
CA LYS A 52 -6.53 -13.43 -4.98
C LYS A 52 -5.57 -14.39 -4.28
N THR A 53 -4.89 -15.20 -5.08
CA THR A 53 -3.93 -16.19 -4.65
C THR A 53 -2.91 -16.32 -5.76
N THR A 54 -1.63 -16.17 -5.45
CA THR A 54 -0.55 -16.51 -6.38
C THR A 54 0.65 -17.00 -5.59
N SER A 55 1.33 -18.00 -6.12
CA SER A 55 2.63 -18.46 -5.64
C SER A 55 3.74 -18.18 -6.66
N ASP A 56 3.41 -17.51 -7.76
CA ASP A 56 4.37 -17.09 -8.78
C ASP A 56 5.12 -15.85 -8.27
N GLU A 57 6.41 -16.03 -7.99
CA GLU A 57 7.30 -14.99 -7.48
C GLU A 57 7.35 -13.77 -8.41
N ILE A 58 7.38 -13.97 -9.74
CA ILE A 58 7.41 -12.86 -10.71
C ILE A 58 6.10 -12.07 -10.64
N ALA A 59 4.96 -12.77 -10.54
CA ALA A 59 3.67 -12.11 -10.39
C ALA A 59 3.57 -11.33 -9.07
N ILE A 60 4.14 -11.86 -7.99
CA ILE A 60 4.21 -11.16 -6.69
C ILE A 60 5.09 -9.92 -6.81
N GLU A 61 6.30 -10.03 -7.36
CA GLU A 61 7.22 -8.90 -7.54
C GLU A 61 6.61 -7.79 -8.40
N ASN A 62 5.92 -8.15 -9.47
CA ASN A 62 5.17 -7.22 -10.31
C ASN A 62 4.07 -6.49 -9.52
N CYS A 63 3.38 -7.17 -8.60
CA CYS A 63 2.39 -6.51 -7.73
C CYS A 63 3.04 -5.46 -6.82
N TYR A 64 4.18 -5.80 -6.21
CA TYR A 64 4.91 -4.85 -5.36
C TYR A 64 5.44 -3.65 -6.16
N ALA A 65 5.99 -3.88 -7.36
CA ALA A 65 6.46 -2.81 -8.24
C ALA A 65 5.30 -1.91 -8.70
N LEU A 66 4.17 -2.50 -9.08
CA LEU A 66 2.96 -1.77 -9.47
C LEU A 66 2.41 -0.93 -8.31
N MET A 67 2.40 -1.47 -7.09
CA MET A 67 1.99 -0.72 -5.90
C MET A 67 2.86 0.53 -5.71
N ARG A 68 4.19 0.39 -5.73
CA ARG A 68 5.13 1.53 -5.60
C ARG A 68 4.84 2.61 -6.62
N MET A 69 4.63 2.21 -7.88
CA MET A 69 4.33 3.15 -8.97
C MET A 69 3.01 3.89 -8.70
N LYS A 70 1.95 3.16 -8.32
CA LYS A 70 0.61 3.72 -8.06
C LYS A 70 0.58 4.67 -6.88
N LEU A 71 1.31 4.37 -5.80
CA LEU A 71 1.45 5.27 -4.64
C LEU A 71 2.18 6.57 -5.02
N LYS A 72 3.25 6.47 -5.81
CA LYS A 72 3.98 7.64 -6.34
C LYS A 72 3.09 8.50 -7.25
N GLU A 73 2.28 7.89 -8.11
CA GLU A 73 1.34 8.60 -8.99
C GLU A 73 0.35 9.48 -8.21
N ILE A 74 -0.03 9.10 -6.99
CA ILE A 74 -0.95 9.86 -6.12
C ILE A 74 -0.23 10.72 -5.06
N ASN A 75 1.10 10.83 -5.13
CA ASN A 75 1.95 11.54 -4.15
C ASN A 75 1.77 11.01 -2.71
N LEU A 76 1.62 9.70 -2.54
CA LEU A 76 1.56 9.04 -1.24
C LEU A 76 2.87 8.29 -0.97
N GLU A 77 3.92 9.05 -0.67
CA GLU A 77 5.28 8.57 -0.45
C GLU A 77 5.54 8.12 0.99
N ALA A 78 6.67 7.46 1.22
CA ALA A 78 7.11 7.04 2.55
C ALA A 78 7.18 8.25 3.50
N PRO A 79 6.67 8.14 4.73
CA PRO A 79 6.72 9.24 5.67
C PRO A 79 8.17 9.50 6.10
N SER A 80 8.57 10.78 6.18
CA SER A 80 9.88 11.11 6.73
C SER A 80 9.90 10.98 8.25
N GLU A 81 11.05 10.62 8.83
CA GLU A 81 11.24 10.60 10.29
C GLU A 81 10.86 11.94 10.94
N SER A 82 11.16 13.05 10.25
CA SER A 82 10.76 14.40 10.70
C SER A 82 9.24 14.56 10.73
N SER A 83 8.53 14.06 9.72
CA SER A 83 7.06 14.10 9.67
C SER A 83 6.44 13.30 10.81
N MET A 84 7.00 12.15 11.16
CA MET A 84 6.51 11.34 12.27
C MET A 84 6.72 12.01 13.63
N ARG A 85 7.90 12.61 13.86
CA ARG A 85 8.23 13.30 15.13
C ARG A 85 7.39 14.55 15.41
N LEU A 86 6.91 15.23 14.38
CA LEU A 86 6.17 16.49 14.50
C LEU A 86 4.66 16.30 14.70
N VAL A 87 4.15 15.07 14.61
CA VAL A 87 2.72 14.79 14.74
C VAL A 87 2.35 14.59 16.21
N SER A 88 1.60 15.55 16.76
CA SER A 88 1.02 15.46 18.12
C SER A 88 -0.37 14.81 18.14
N ASN A 89 -0.98 14.59 16.98
CA ASN A 89 -2.30 13.97 16.85
C ASN A 89 -2.14 12.45 16.68
N TYR A 90 -2.67 11.69 17.63
CA TYR A 90 -2.60 10.22 17.64
C TYR A 90 -3.17 9.58 16.37
N ALA A 91 -4.33 10.03 15.87
CA ALA A 91 -4.94 9.46 14.67
C ALA A 91 -4.05 9.65 13.43
N LYS A 92 -3.44 10.83 13.30
CA LYS A 92 -2.50 11.12 12.21
C LYS A 92 -1.19 10.36 12.35
N MET A 93 -0.78 10.04 13.58
CA MET A 93 0.38 9.19 13.83
C MET A 93 0.12 7.75 13.40
N GLU A 94 -1.05 7.19 13.72
CA GLU A 94 -1.44 5.85 13.27
C GLU A 94 -1.48 5.76 11.74
N GLU A 95 -2.04 6.78 11.05
CA GLU A 95 -2.02 6.86 9.59
C GLU A 95 -0.58 6.79 9.03
N LEU A 96 0.35 7.56 9.60
CA LEU A 96 1.74 7.57 9.15
C LEU A 96 2.45 6.25 9.43
N ILE A 97 2.21 5.61 10.58
CA ILE A 97 2.77 4.29 10.89
C ILE A 97 2.29 3.24 9.89
N LEU A 98 1.01 3.26 9.52
CA LEU A 98 0.46 2.34 8.51
C LEU A 98 1.09 2.57 7.13
N LEU A 99 1.35 3.82 6.77
CA LEU A 99 2.00 4.17 5.52
C LEU A 99 3.47 3.73 5.52
N ASP A 100 4.15 3.90 6.65
CA ASP A 100 5.53 3.45 6.87
C ASP A 100 5.63 1.92 6.72
N GLU A 101 4.78 1.17 7.42
CA GLU A 101 4.69 -0.31 7.33
C GLU A 101 4.51 -0.79 5.88
N LEU A 102 3.66 -0.11 5.10
CA LEU A 102 3.49 -0.42 3.68
C LEU A 102 4.77 -0.14 2.88
N TRP A 103 5.41 1.02 3.08
CA TRP A 103 6.62 1.37 2.33
C TRP A 103 7.84 0.54 2.71
N GLU A 104 7.96 0.11 3.96
CA GLU A 104 8.97 -0.86 4.41
C GLU A 104 8.80 -2.20 3.69
N GLU A 105 7.57 -2.75 3.68
CA GLU A 105 7.25 -3.99 2.97
C GLU A 105 7.56 -3.87 1.47
N LEU A 106 7.26 -2.71 0.87
CA LEU A 106 7.58 -2.45 -0.53
C LEU A 106 9.09 -2.34 -0.79
N SER A 107 9.87 -1.83 0.17
CA SER A 107 11.32 -1.62 0.04
C SER A 107 12.11 -2.90 0.29
N ALA A 108 11.60 -3.80 1.13
CA ALA A 108 12.14 -5.15 1.29
C ALA A 108 12.14 -5.96 -0.03
N ASN A 109 11.38 -5.50 -1.03
CA ASN A 109 11.35 -6.07 -2.39
C ASN A 109 12.38 -5.42 -3.37
N GLU A 110 13.14 -4.40 -2.98
CA GLU A 110 14.21 -3.81 -3.82
C GLU A 110 15.57 -4.50 -3.63
N GLU A 111 15.71 -5.40 -2.64
CA GLU A 111 16.89 -6.25 -2.51
C GLU A 111 16.79 -7.52 -3.38
N SER A 112 17.13 -7.38 -4.66
CA SER A 112 17.79 -8.44 -5.44
C SER A 112 18.52 -7.81 -6.63
N PRO A 113 19.88 -7.87 -6.67
CA PRO A 113 20.67 -7.64 -7.87
C PRO A 113 20.32 -8.62 -9.01
#